data_AF-A0A944L1G6-F1
#
_entry.id   AF-A0A944L1G6-F1
#
_cell.length_a   1.000
_cell.length_b   1.000
_cell.length_c   1.000
_cell.angle_alpha   90.00
_cell.angle_beta   90.00
_cell.angle_gamma   90.00
#
_symmetry.space_group_name_H-M   'P 1'
#
loop_
_entity.id
_entity.type
_entity.pdbx_description
1 polymer ?
#
loop_
_entity_poly.entity_id
_entity_poly.type
_entity_poly.pdbx_seq_one_letter_code
_entity_poly.pdbx_strand_id
1 'polypeptide(L)'
;MTTAAVDDVSSDRAGEDPKGTTGSGRGFALLLVITGLAGLLASWIITIDKIKLLEDPTFEPGCSLNPIVACGNIMKSEQAEAFGFPNPMLGLVTYAMVVCIGVALLAGAGFRRWFWLGLNAGTLFGVGFCTWLQYQSLYNIGSLCLWCCLAWVATIVMFCYVTTHNIKHRIIRAPEGLRSALVEFHWVPPVLWIGIIGMLILTRWWDFWTGQS
;
A
#
# COMPACT_ATOMS: atom_id res chain seq x y z
N MET A 1 -15.62 32.95 -19.86
CA MET A 1 -14.37 32.89 -20.64
C MET A 1 -13.23 33.12 -19.66
N THR A 2 -12.77 32.08 -18.97
CA THR A 2 -11.75 31.07 -19.33
C THR A 2 -10.45 31.37 -18.59
N THR A 3 -10.33 30.66 -17.48
CA THR A 3 -9.12 30.29 -16.72
C THR A 3 -8.02 29.74 -17.63
N ALA A 4 -6.80 30.26 -17.51
CA ALA A 4 -5.57 29.58 -17.95
C ALA A 4 -4.36 30.19 -17.21
N ALA A 5 -4.00 29.61 -16.07
CA ALA A 5 -2.71 29.82 -15.42
C ALA A 5 -2.43 28.67 -14.45
N VAL A 6 -2.35 27.45 -14.97
CA VAL A 6 -1.68 26.33 -14.29
C VAL A 6 -0.90 25.57 -15.37
N ASP A 7 0.15 26.21 -15.87
CA ASP A 7 1.21 25.54 -16.62
C ASP A 7 2.50 25.71 -15.83
N ASP A 8 2.76 24.76 -14.93
CA ASP A 8 4.10 24.51 -14.42
C ASP A 8 4.30 23.02 -14.16
N VAL A 9 4.05 22.22 -15.21
CA VAL A 9 4.56 20.85 -15.30
C VAL A 9 6.02 20.95 -15.74
N SER A 10 6.90 21.24 -14.79
CA SER A 10 8.35 21.22 -15.01
C SER A 10 8.82 19.80 -15.38
N SER A 11 8.93 19.58 -16.69
CA SER A 11 9.94 18.77 -17.40
C SER A 11 10.46 17.51 -16.69
N ASP A 12 9.98 16.36 -17.19
CA ASP A 12 10.62 15.05 -17.08
C ASP A 12 12.12 15.16 -17.48
N ARG A 13 13.03 15.28 -16.51
CA ARG A 13 14.45 14.92 -16.70
C ARG A 13 14.58 13.39 -16.71
N ALA A 14 13.97 12.75 -17.70
CA ALA A 14 14.18 11.34 -18.00
C ALA A 14 15.34 11.18 -18.99
N GLY A 15 16.52 11.70 -18.64
CA GLY A 15 17.77 11.33 -19.29
C GLY A 15 18.42 10.23 -18.47
N GLU A 16 18.73 9.09 -19.09
CA GLU A 16 19.67 8.12 -18.49
C GLU A 16 20.95 8.87 -18.11
N ASP A 17 21.23 8.95 -16.81
CA ASP A 17 22.52 9.45 -16.32
C ASP A 17 23.63 8.52 -16.87
N PRO A 18 24.85 8.99 -17.21
CA PRO A 18 25.91 8.15 -17.79
C PRO A 18 26.28 6.91 -16.96
N LYS A 19 25.80 6.84 -15.72
CA LYS A 19 25.94 5.73 -14.76
C LYS A 19 24.84 4.65 -14.87
N GLY A 20 23.87 4.77 -15.77
CA GLY A 20 22.76 3.81 -15.94
C GLY A 20 21.78 3.80 -14.75
N THR A 21 21.60 4.94 -14.11
CA THR A 21 20.67 5.15 -12.99
C THR A 21 19.39 5.82 -13.49
N THR A 22 18.25 5.37 -12.97
CA THR A 22 16.93 5.94 -13.25
C THR A 22 16.45 6.66 -12.00
N GLY A 23 16.23 7.97 -12.10
CA GLY A 23 15.56 8.77 -11.08
C GLY A 23 14.04 8.71 -11.21
N SER A 24 13.33 9.48 -10.40
CA SER A 24 11.87 9.59 -10.48
C SER A 24 11.40 11.04 -10.37
N GLY A 25 10.21 11.33 -10.91
CA GLY A 25 9.58 12.63 -10.73
C GLY A 25 9.18 12.88 -9.27
N ARG A 26 9.17 14.15 -8.85
CA ARG A 26 8.85 14.56 -7.47
C ARG A 26 7.51 13.99 -6.97
N GLY A 27 6.50 13.92 -7.84
CA GLY A 27 5.18 13.37 -7.50
C GLY A 27 5.23 11.89 -7.12
N PHE A 28 5.99 11.07 -7.85
CA PHE A 28 6.16 9.65 -7.52
C PHE A 28 6.94 9.45 -6.22
N ALA A 29 8.00 10.24 -6.02
CA ALA A 29 8.78 10.19 -4.79
C ALA A 29 7.92 10.58 -3.56
N LEU A 30 7.10 11.62 -3.66
CA LEU A 30 6.12 11.99 -2.63
C LEU A 30 5.10 10.88 -2.38
N LEU A 31 4.59 10.23 -3.43
CA LEU A 31 3.67 9.11 -3.28
C LEU A 31 4.29 7.97 -2.46
N LEU A 32 5.55 7.61 -2.72
CA LEU A 32 6.26 6.60 -1.93
C LEU A 32 6.41 7.01 -0.46
N VAL A 33 6.74 8.27 -0.20
CA VAL A 33 6.83 8.79 1.18
C VAL A 33 5.46 8.74 1.86
N ILE A 34 4.39 9.21 1.22
CA ILE A 34 3.05 9.25 1.81
C ILE A 34 2.52 7.84 2.08
N THR A 35 2.61 6.94 1.09
CA THR A 35 2.17 5.55 1.25
C THR A 35 3.02 4.79 2.26
N GLY A 36 4.34 5.02 2.27
CA GLY A 36 5.25 4.49 3.29
C GLY A 36 4.91 4.99 4.69
N LEU A 37 4.67 6.29 4.88
CA LEU A 37 4.29 6.86 6.18
C LEU A 37 2.92 6.34 6.66
N ALA A 38 1.94 6.21 5.76
CA ALA A 38 0.63 5.66 6.09
C ALA A 38 0.73 4.20 6.54
N GLY A 39 1.51 3.38 5.83
CA GLY A 39 1.77 1.99 6.21
C GLY A 39 2.56 1.89 7.52
N LEU A 40 3.58 2.73 7.70
CA LEU A 40 4.38 2.77 8.92
C LEU A 40 3.53 3.15 10.13
N LEU A 41 2.66 4.15 10.00
CA LEU A 41 1.72 4.57 11.03
C LEU A 41 0.76 3.44 11.41
N ALA A 42 0.17 2.77 10.40
CA ALA A 42 -0.70 1.63 10.63
C ALA A 42 0.03 0.52 11.38
N SER A 43 1.22 0.13 10.92
CA SER A 43 2.03 -0.90 11.57
C SER A 43 2.41 -0.52 13.00
N TRP A 44 2.81 0.73 13.22
CA TRP A 44 3.17 1.24 14.54
C TRP A 44 2.02 1.14 15.54
N ILE A 45 0.83 1.59 15.15
CA ILE A 45 -0.35 1.56 16.02
C ILE A 45 -0.79 0.11 16.28
N ILE A 46 -0.83 -0.75 15.26
CA ILE A 46 -1.20 -2.15 15.46
C ILE A 46 -0.21 -2.84 16.39
N THR A 47 1.10 -2.56 16.28
CA THR A 47 2.10 -3.10 17.21
C THR A 47 1.85 -2.66 18.65
N ILE A 48 1.59 -1.36 18.88
CA ILE A 48 1.28 -0.85 20.22
C ILE A 48 0.02 -1.51 20.79
N ASP A 49 -1.05 -1.60 20.00
CA ASP A 49 -2.31 -2.18 20.44
C ASP A 49 -2.18 -3.68 20.74
N LYS A 50 -1.38 -4.41 19.96
CA LYS A 50 -1.05 -5.82 20.23
C LYS A 50 -0.27 -5.97 21.54
N ILE A 51 0.69 -5.09 21.84
CA ILE A 51 1.43 -5.12 23.11
C ILE A 51 0.48 -4.89 24.28
N LYS A 52 -0.38 -3.86 24.22
CA LYS A 52 -1.37 -3.59 25.27
C LYS A 52 -2.33 -4.75 25.47
N LEU A 53 -2.74 -5.42 24.40
CA LEU A 53 -3.61 -6.60 24.45
C LEU A 53 -2.93 -7.82 25.09
N LEU A 54 -1.60 -7.92 24.99
CA LEU A 54 -0.81 -8.96 25.65
C LEU A 54 -0.62 -8.66 27.14
N GLU A 55 -0.55 -7.39 27.53
CA GLU A 55 -0.48 -6.94 28.93
C GLU A 55 -1.84 -7.06 29.62
N ASP A 56 -2.92 -6.68 28.94
CA ASP A 56 -4.29 -6.75 29.42
C ASP A 56 -5.22 -7.35 28.34
N PRO A 57 -5.64 -8.63 28.49
CA PRO A 57 -6.53 -9.29 27.54
C PRO A 57 -7.91 -8.63 27.38
N THR A 58 -8.30 -7.77 28.32
CA THR A 58 -9.55 -6.99 28.32
C THR A 58 -9.41 -5.64 27.61
N PHE A 59 -8.21 -5.26 27.19
CA PHE A 59 -7.97 -4.05 26.42
C PHE A 59 -8.73 -4.10 25.08
N GLU A 60 -9.55 -3.07 24.84
CA GLU A 60 -10.22 -2.87 23.56
C GLU A 60 -9.46 -1.84 22.71
N PRO A 61 -8.92 -2.24 21.54
CA PRO A 61 -8.25 -1.33 20.63
C PRO A 61 -9.21 -0.22 20.17
N GLY A 62 -8.71 1.01 20.04
CA GLY A 62 -9.55 2.17 19.67
C GLY A 62 -10.19 2.10 18.29
N CYS A 63 -9.74 1.16 17.44
CA CYS A 63 -10.36 0.88 16.14
C CYS A 63 -11.39 -0.27 16.17
N SER A 64 -11.69 -0.83 17.34
CA SER A 64 -12.79 -1.76 17.55
C SER A 64 -14.08 -0.98 17.82
N LEU A 65 -14.87 -0.72 16.77
CA LEU A 65 -16.06 0.13 16.85
C LEU A 65 -17.36 -0.68 16.91
N ASN A 66 -17.37 -1.86 16.28
CA ASN A 66 -18.52 -2.77 16.25
C ASN A 66 -18.03 -4.21 16.01
N PRO A 67 -18.89 -5.23 16.10
CA PRO A 67 -18.47 -6.63 15.96
C PRO A 67 -17.80 -6.97 14.61
N ILE A 68 -18.06 -6.18 13.57
CA ILE A 68 -17.47 -6.34 12.24
C ILE A 68 -16.14 -5.61 12.16
N VAL A 69 -16.08 -4.34 12.58
CA VAL A 69 -14.87 -3.52 12.65
C VAL A 69 -14.25 -3.71 14.03
N ALA A 70 -13.63 -4.86 14.23
CA ALA A 70 -13.06 -5.32 15.48
C ALA A 70 -11.57 -5.69 15.29
N CYS A 71 -10.70 -4.70 15.47
CA CYS A 71 -9.25 -4.89 15.36
C CYS A 71 -8.72 -5.97 16.32
N GLY A 72 -9.32 -6.07 17.52
CA GLY A 72 -8.93 -7.06 18.54
C GLY A 72 -9.06 -8.50 18.05
N ASN A 73 -10.14 -8.83 17.33
CA ASN A 73 -10.37 -10.19 16.80
C ASN A 73 -9.30 -10.58 15.79
N ILE A 74 -8.91 -9.64 14.93
CA ILE A 74 -7.84 -9.87 13.96
C ILE A 74 -6.49 -10.04 14.67
N MET A 75 -6.20 -9.22 15.67
CA MET A 75 -4.91 -9.28 16.38
C MET A 75 -4.73 -10.56 17.21
N LYS A 76 -5.82 -11.19 17.67
CA LYS A 76 -5.78 -12.47 18.39
C LYS A 76 -5.72 -13.70 17.46
N SER A 77 -5.89 -13.51 16.16
CA SER A 77 -5.88 -14.61 15.18
C SER A 77 -4.47 -15.15 14.91
N GLU A 78 -4.34 -16.43 14.57
CA GLU A 78 -3.07 -17.05 14.19
C GLU A 78 -2.46 -16.39 12.94
N GLN A 79 -3.31 -15.90 12.04
CA GLN A 79 -2.91 -15.22 10.82
C GLN A 79 -2.19 -13.90 11.09
N ALA A 80 -2.35 -13.30 12.28
CA ALA A 80 -1.62 -12.11 12.70
C ALA A 80 -0.12 -12.36 12.90
N GLU A 81 0.29 -13.64 12.98
CA GLU A 81 1.67 -14.09 13.21
C GLU A 81 2.11 -15.12 12.14
N ALA A 82 1.80 -14.83 10.87
CA ALA A 82 1.99 -15.76 9.75
C ALA A 82 3.43 -16.24 9.54
N PHE A 83 4.42 -15.46 10.00
CA PHE A 83 5.85 -15.79 9.91
C PHE A 83 6.47 -16.15 11.27
N GLY A 84 5.66 -16.44 12.29
CA GLY A 84 6.11 -16.73 13.66
C GLY A 84 6.42 -15.49 14.49
N PHE A 85 6.11 -14.30 13.97
CA PHE A 85 6.19 -13.02 14.67
C PHE A 85 5.05 -12.11 14.18
N PRO A 86 4.68 -11.06 14.94
CA PRO A 86 3.57 -10.19 14.56
C PRO A 86 3.81 -9.52 13.19
N ASN A 87 2.91 -9.76 12.25
CA ASN A 87 2.97 -9.17 10.90
C ASN A 87 3.19 -7.65 10.87
N PRO A 88 2.65 -6.85 11.82
CA PRO A 88 2.93 -5.42 11.89
C PRO A 88 4.43 -5.09 12.02
N MET A 89 5.25 -5.95 12.64
CA MET A 89 6.69 -5.75 12.72
C MET A 89 7.38 -5.83 11.35
N LEU A 90 6.89 -6.71 10.46
CA LEU A 90 7.36 -6.72 9.07
C LEU A 90 7.05 -5.38 8.41
N GLY A 91 5.84 -4.86 8.61
CA GLY A 91 5.43 -3.55 8.10
C GLY A 91 6.29 -2.39 8.61
N LEU A 92 6.65 -2.38 9.90
CA LEU A 92 7.56 -1.36 10.46
C LEU A 92 8.87 -1.27 9.67
N VAL A 93 9.47 -2.41 9.34
CA VAL A 93 10.72 -2.47 8.60
C VAL A 93 10.51 -2.07 7.14
N THR A 94 9.56 -2.70 6.46
CA THR A 94 9.39 -2.52 5.01
C THR A 94 8.89 -1.12 4.65
N TYR A 95 7.92 -0.57 5.39
CA TYR A 95 7.42 0.77 5.14
C TYR A 95 8.44 1.85 5.47
N ALA A 96 9.21 1.70 6.57
CA ALA A 96 10.30 2.63 6.87
C ALA A 96 11.34 2.66 5.75
N MET A 97 11.72 1.49 5.20
CA MET A 97 12.62 1.42 4.06
C MET A 97 12.05 2.14 2.83
N VAL A 98 10.75 2.00 2.54
CA VAL A 98 10.11 2.73 1.43
C VAL A 98 10.13 4.24 1.67
N VAL A 99 9.89 4.71 2.89
CA VAL A 99 10.00 6.14 3.23
C VAL A 99 11.42 6.64 2.94
N CYS A 100 12.45 5.91 3.39
CA CYS A 100 13.85 6.25 3.11
C CYS A 100 14.13 6.33 1.60
N ILE A 101 13.61 5.38 0.81
CA ILE A 101 13.74 5.37 -0.65
C ILE A 101 13.06 6.61 -1.27
N GLY A 102 11.85 6.93 -0.83
CA GLY A 102 11.11 8.10 -1.29
C GLY A 102 11.84 9.41 -0.97
N VAL A 103 12.36 9.55 0.24
CA VAL A 103 13.17 10.72 0.65
C VAL A 103 14.47 10.81 -0.15
N ALA A 104 15.15 9.69 -0.38
CA ALA A 104 16.35 9.66 -1.22
C ALA A 104 16.06 10.14 -2.65
N LEU A 105 14.93 9.73 -3.24
CA LEU A 105 14.49 10.23 -4.56
C LEU A 105 14.20 11.73 -4.53
N LEU A 106 13.59 12.25 -3.47
CA LEU A 106 13.37 13.70 -3.29
C LEU A 106 14.67 14.49 -3.17
N ALA A 107 15.70 13.88 -2.58
CA ALA A 107 17.04 14.44 -2.51
C ALA A 107 17.81 14.37 -3.86
N GLY A 108 17.20 13.80 -4.90
CA GLY A 108 17.78 13.69 -6.24
C GLY A 108 18.56 12.40 -6.50
N ALA A 109 18.42 11.38 -5.65
CA ALA A 109 19.04 10.08 -5.91
C ALA A 109 18.43 9.41 -7.16
N GLY A 110 19.27 8.73 -7.94
CA GLY A 110 18.87 7.82 -9.00
C GLY A 110 19.33 6.41 -8.67
N PHE A 111 18.48 5.41 -8.93
CA PHE A 111 18.80 4.01 -8.63
C PHE A 111 19.05 3.19 -9.88
N ARG A 112 19.89 2.15 -9.76
CA ARG A 112 20.16 1.21 -10.86
C ARG A 112 18.96 0.30 -11.11
N ARG A 113 18.86 -0.26 -12.31
CA ARG A 113 17.76 -1.15 -12.73
C ARG A 113 17.43 -2.27 -11.75
N TRP A 114 18.44 -2.93 -11.17
CA TRP A 114 18.24 -4.05 -10.23
C TRP A 114 17.52 -3.61 -8.95
N PHE A 115 17.76 -2.37 -8.49
CA PHE A 115 17.14 -1.83 -7.30
C PHE A 115 15.65 -1.59 -7.53
N TRP A 116 15.29 -1.05 -8.70
CA TRP A 116 13.90 -0.88 -9.13
C TRP A 116 13.14 -2.20 -9.28
N LEU A 117 13.82 -3.25 -9.77
CA LEU A 117 13.26 -4.61 -9.80
C LEU A 117 13.09 -5.19 -8.39
N GLY A 118 14.05 -4.95 -7.49
CA GLY A 118 13.95 -5.36 -6.09
C GLY A 118 12.79 -4.68 -5.36
N LEU A 119 12.62 -3.36 -5.55
CA LEU A 119 11.49 -2.60 -4.99
C LEU A 119 10.15 -3.12 -5.54
N ASN A 120 10.10 -3.47 -6.82
CA ASN A 120 8.89 -4.06 -7.41
C ASN A 120 8.60 -5.46 -6.87
N ALA A 121 9.62 -6.30 -6.74
CA ALA A 121 9.46 -7.62 -6.13
C ALA A 121 8.98 -7.52 -4.67
N GLY A 122 9.53 -6.58 -3.89
CA GLY A 122 9.10 -6.33 -2.51
C GLY A 122 7.65 -5.83 -2.42
N THR A 123 7.26 -4.89 -3.28
CA THR A 123 5.87 -4.39 -3.33
C THR A 123 4.89 -5.43 -3.88
N LEU A 124 5.32 -6.28 -4.82
CA LEU A 124 4.55 -7.42 -5.31
C LEU A 124 4.31 -8.46 -4.20
N PHE A 125 5.35 -8.79 -3.44
CA PHE A 125 5.21 -9.63 -2.26
C PHE A 125 4.25 -9.00 -1.24
N GLY A 126 4.41 -7.70 -0.97
CA GLY A 126 3.54 -6.94 -0.06
C GLY A 126 2.07 -6.99 -0.46
N VAL A 127 1.74 -6.76 -1.73
CA VAL A 127 0.34 -6.80 -2.21
C VAL A 127 -0.21 -8.23 -2.20
N GLY A 128 0.61 -9.24 -2.54
CA GLY A 128 0.23 -10.65 -2.44
C GLY A 128 -0.10 -11.05 -1.01
N PHE A 129 0.77 -10.66 -0.06
CA PHE A 129 0.55 -10.91 1.37
C PHE A 129 -0.67 -10.16 1.90
N CYS A 130 -0.86 -8.89 1.53
CA CYS A 130 -2.06 -8.12 1.88
C CYS A 130 -3.33 -8.77 1.33
N THR A 131 -3.33 -9.25 0.08
CA THR A 131 -4.49 -9.90 -0.54
C THR A 131 -4.83 -11.21 0.17
N TRP A 132 -3.82 -11.98 0.59
CA TRP A 132 -4.03 -13.16 1.43
C TRP A 132 -4.64 -12.78 2.79
N LEU A 133 -4.12 -11.75 3.47
CA LEU A 133 -4.69 -11.27 4.74
C LEU A 133 -6.12 -10.73 4.58
N GLN A 134 -6.44 -10.07 3.47
CA GLN A 134 -7.81 -9.64 3.15
C GLN A 134 -8.75 -10.84 3.09
N TYR A 135 -8.35 -11.91 2.40
CA TYR A 135 -9.13 -13.14 2.33
C TYR A 135 -9.35 -13.76 3.72
N GLN A 136 -8.31 -13.84 4.54
CA GLN A 136 -8.41 -14.34 5.92
C GLN A 136 -9.38 -13.49 6.76
N SER A 137 -9.28 -12.17 6.66
CA SER A 137 -10.14 -11.20 7.36
C SER A 137 -11.63 -11.37 6.96
N LEU A 138 -11.92 -11.47 5.66
CA LEU A 138 -13.28 -11.53 5.11
C LEU A 138 -13.97 -12.89 5.31
N TYR A 139 -13.23 -13.98 5.11
CA TYR A 139 -13.83 -15.31 4.95
C TYR A 139 -13.54 -16.27 6.11
N ASN A 140 -12.47 -16.06 6.87
CA ASN A 140 -12.12 -16.94 8.00
C ASN A 140 -12.37 -16.28 9.36
N ILE A 141 -11.93 -15.02 9.54
CA ILE A 141 -12.06 -14.31 10.83
C ILE A 141 -13.44 -13.65 10.93
N GLY A 142 -13.95 -13.07 9.84
CA GLY A 142 -15.23 -12.37 9.85
C GLY A 142 -15.18 -11.01 10.55
N SER A 143 -14.00 -10.39 10.64
CA SER A 143 -13.81 -9.04 11.18
C SER A 143 -12.86 -8.22 10.30
N LEU A 144 -12.91 -6.89 10.43
CA LEU A 144 -12.12 -5.88 9.73
C LEU A 144 -11.34 -5.02 10.72
N CYS A 145 -10.16 -4.57 10.29
CA CYS A 145 -9.31 -3.65 11.04
C CYS A 145 -9.04 -2.43 10.16
N LEU A 146 -9.39 -1.24 10.64
CA LEU A 146 -9.21 0.01 9.88
C LEU A 146 -7.73 0.31 9.59
N TRP A 147 -6.83 -0.01 10.52
CA TRP A 147 -5.39 0.13 10.30
C TRP A 147 -4.87 -0.85 9.25
N CYS A 148 -5.38 -2.09 9.23
CA CYS A 148 -5.06 -3.04 8.17
C CYS A 148 -5.58 -2.54 6.82
N CYS A 149 -6.80 -1.99 6.76
CA CYS A 149 -7.35 -1.40 5.54
C CYS A 149 -6.48 -0.24 5.03
N LEU A 150 -5.98 0.62 5.93
CA LEU A 150 -5.03 1.68 5.57
C LEU A 150 -3.74 1.10 4.96
N ALA A 151 -3.17 0.07 5.59
CA ALA A 151 -1.99 -0.63 5.08
C ALA A 151 -2.23 -1.30 3.71
N TRP A 152 -3.42 -1.88 3.50
CA TRP A 152 -3.82 -2.46 2.22
C TRP A 152 -3.86 -1.41 1.12
N VAL A 153 -4.55 -0.29 1.36
CA VAL A 153 -4.65 0.82 0.41
C VAL A 153 -3.26 1.36 0.07
N ALA A 154 -2.43 1.63 1.09
CA ALA A 154 -1.08 2.13 0.89
C ALA A 154 -0.22 1.18 0.04
N THR A 155 -0.27 -0.13 0.31
CA THR A 155 0.51 -1.15 -0.41
C THR A 155 0.04 -1.32 -1.86
N ILE A 156 -1.27 -1.35 -2.10
CA ILE A 156 -1.85 -1.47 -3.44
C ILE A 156 -1.45 -0.28 -4.30
N VAL A 157 -1.63 0.95 -3.77
CA VAL A 157 -1.23 2.18 -4.48
C VAL A 157 0.26 2.14 -4.78
N MET A 158 1.09 1.82 -3.79
CA MET A 158 2.54 1.74 -3.95
C MET A 158 2.94 0.74 -5.05
N PHE A 159 2.39 -0.47 -5.03
CA PHE A 159 2.68 -1.49 -6.04
C PHE A 159 2.27 -1.06 -7.45
N CYS A 160 1.07 -0.50 -7.62
CA CYS A 160 0.60 -0.05 -8.94
C CYS A 160 1.50 1.05 -9.51
N TYR A 161 1.89 2.02 -8.70
CA TYR A 161 2.74 3.12 -9.15
C TYR A 161 4.20 2.68 -9.38
N VAL A 162 4.77 1.81 -8.54
CA VAL A 162 6.12 1.26 -8.75
C VAL A 162 6.16 0.42 -10.04
N THR A 163 5.11 -0.36 -10.29
CA THR A 163 4.98 -1.16 -11.53
C THR A 163 4.85 -0.26 -12.76
N THR A 164 4.02 0.77 -12.68
CA THR A 164 3.86 1.76 -13.76
C THR A 164 5.17 2.49 -14.04
N HIS A 165 5.93 2.88 -13.00
CA HIS A 165 7.26 3.47 -13.13
C HIS A 165 8.22 2.52 -13.88
N ASN A 166 8.29 1.26 -13.48
CA ASN A 166 9.15 0.27 -14.13
C ASN A 166 8.79 0.02 -15.60
N ILE A 167 7.51 0.06 -15.94
CA ILE A 167 7.02 -0.09 -17.31
C ILE A 167 7.31 1.20 -18.11
N LYS A 168 7.10 2.39 -17.53
CA LYS A 168 7.41 3.70 -18.16
C LYS A 168 8.88 3.76 -18.56
N HIS A 169 9.78 3.35 -17.68
CA HIS A 169 11.24 3.35 -17.89
C HIS A 169 11.79 2.10 -18.60
N ARG A 170 10.93 1.22 -19.13
CA ARG A 170 11.33 -0.03 -19.84
C ARG A 170 12.23 -0.96 -19.01
N ILE A 171 12.18 -0.83 -17.69
CA ILE A 171 12.85 -1.72 -16.73
C ILE A 171 12.20 -3.10 -16.80
N ILE A 172 10.87 -3.13 -16.93
CA ILE A 172 10.07 -4.31 -17.29
C ILE A 172 9.63 -4.15 -18.74
N ARG A 173 9.87 -5.18 -19.57
CA ARG A 173 9.45 -5.17 -20.98
C ARG A 173 7.95 -5.49 -21.04
N ALA A 174 7.15 -4.52 -21.46
CA ALA A 174 5.72 -4.67 -21.70
C ALA A 174 5.40 -4.28 -23.17
N PRO A 175 4.34 -4.87 -23.77
CA PRO A 175 3.85 -4.45 -25.09
C PRO A 175 3.50 -2.96 -25.12
N GLU A 176 3.69 -2.30 -26.27
CA GLU A 176 3.52 -0.85 -26.39
C GLU A 176 2.09 -0.38 -26.05
N GLY A 177 1.07 -1.15 -26.44
CA GLY A 177 -0.33 -0.86 -26.10
C GLY A 177 -0.60 -0.88 -24.59
N LEU A 178 -0.06 -1.89 -23.88
CA LEU A 178 -0.20 -1.99 -22.41
C LEU A 178 0.57 -0.87 -21.70
N ARG A 179 1.77 -0.53 -22.20
CA ARG A 179 2.56 0.59 -21.68
C ARG A 179 1.82 1.92 -21.84
N SER A 180 1.27 2.20 -23.03
CA SER A 180 0.52 3.44 -23.29
C SER A 180 -0.69 3.54 -22.37
N ALA A 181 -1.50 2.47 -22.28
CA ALA A 181 -2.67 2.43 -21.43
C ALA A 181 -2.33 2.63 -19.94
N LEU A 182 -1.28 1.99 -19.43
CA LEU A 182 -0.90 2.12 -18.01
C LEU A 182 -0.30 3.50 -17.68
N VAL A 183 0.40 4.14 -18.62
CA VAL A 183 0.92 5.50 -18.40
C VAL A 183 -0.21 6.53 -18.46
N GLU A 184 -1.17 6.36 -19.36
CA GLU A 184 -2.33 7.26 -19.51
C GLU A 184 -3.35 7.09 -18.38
N PHE A 185 -3.66 5.84 -18.01
CA PHE A 185 -4.64 5.47 -17.00
C PHE A 185 -3.99 4.95 -15.71
N HIS A 186 -2.87 5.54 -15.29
CA HIS A 186 -2.09 5.07 -14.13
C HIS A 186 -2.88 5.04 -12.81
N TRP A 187 -3.95 5.83 -12.68
CA TRP A 187 -4.83 5.87 -11.51
C TRP A 187 -5.92 4.79 -11.53
N VAL A 188 -6.23 4.20 -12.69
CA VAL A 188 -7.31 3.22 -12.83
C VAL A 188 -6.99 1.91 -12.08
N PRO A 189 -5.79 1.28 -12.22
CA PRO A 189 -5.48 0.05 -11.51
C PRO A 189 -5.66 0.11 -9.98
N PRO A 190 -5.10 1.11 -9.25
CA PRO A 190 -5.27 1.16 -7.80
C PRO A 190 -6.71 1.47 -7.40
N VAL A 191 -7.41 2.38 -8.10
CA VAL A 191 -8.81 2.72 -7.79
C VAL A 191 -9.72 1.54 -8.01
N LEU A 192 -9.57 0.83 -9.12
CA LEU A 192 -10.37 -0.35 -9.43
C LEU A 192 -10.12 -1.47 -8.42
N TRP A 193 -8.87 -1.73 -8.05
CA TRP A 193 -8.55 -2.77 -7.07
C TRP A 193 -9.11 -2.44 -5.69
N ILE A 194 -8.90 -1.21 -5.20
CA ILE A 194 -9.45 -0.77 -3.91
C ILE A 194 -10.99 -0.78 -3.95
N GLY A 195 -11.59 -0.36 -5.07
CA GLY A 195 -13.04 -0.40 -5.29
C GLY A 195 -13.60 -1.82 -5.24
N ILE A 196 -12.93 -2.79 -5.85
CA ILE A 196 -13.30 -4.21 -5.78
C ILE A 196 -13.25 -4.70 -4.33
N ILE A 197 -12.17 -4.42 -3.60
CA ILE A 197 -12.05 -4.83 -2.20
C ILE A 197 -13.13 -4.17 -1.34
N GLY A 198 -13.37 -2.87 -1.53
CA GLY A 198 -14.44 -2.14 -0.86
C GLY A 198 -15.83 -2.72 -1.15
N MET A 199 -16.09 -3.11 -2.40
CA MET A 199 -17.32 -3.77 -2.79
C MET A 199 -17.46 -5.15 -2.12
N LEU A 200 -16.39 -5.96 -2.08
CA LEU A 200 -16.40 -7.25 -1.38
C LEU A 200 -16.67 -7.09 0.11
N ILE A 201 -16.13 -6.05 0.74
CA ILE A 201 -16.43 -5.71 2.14
C ILE A 201 -17.91 -5.35 2.30
N LEU A 202 -18.44 -4.47 1.44
CA LEU A 202 -19.83 -4.03 1.53
C LEU A 202 -20.81 -5.19 1.34
N THR A 203 -20.57 -6.06 0.36
CA THR A 203 -21.46 -7.21 0.09
C THR A 203 -21.35 -8.29 1.17
N ARG A 204 -20.18 -8.48 1.78
CA ARG A 204 -19.97 -9.49 2.83
C ARG A 204 -20.81 -9.23 4.08
N TRP A 205 -21.04 -7.97 4.43
CA TRP A 205 -21.78 -7.55 5.61
C TRP A 205 -23.04 -6.73 5.28
N TRP A 206 -23.60 -6.91 4.09
CA TRP A 206 -24.74 -6.13 3.59
C TRP A 206 -25.94 -6.10 4.55
N ASP A 207 -26.28 -7.25 5.13
CA ASP A 207 -27.44 -7.38 6.03
C ASP A 207 -27.25 -6.58 7.33
N PHE A 208 -26.01 -6.50 7.83
CA PHE A 208 -25.68 -5.66 8.99
C PHE A 208 -25.82 -4.17 8.66
N TRP A 209 -25.33 -3.73 7.50
CA TRP A 209 -25.42 -2.32 7.09
C TRP A 209 -26.85 -1.87 6.81
N THR A 210 -27.69 -2.77 6.31
CA THR A 210 -29.11 -2.49 6.02
C THR A 210 -30.02 -2.66 7.23
N GLY A 211 -29.46 -3.01 8.40
CA GLY A 211 -30.21 -3.14 9.65
C GLY A 211 -31.20 -4.31 9.66
N GLN A 212 -30.95 -5.35 8.85
CA GLN A 212 -31.81 -6.54 8.78
C GLN A 212 -31.46 -7.61 9.84
N SER A 213 -30.72 -7.24 10.89
CA SER A 213 -30.33 -8.13 12.01
C SER A 213 -31.27 -8.01 13.20
#